data_AF-A0A4R8TD61-F1
#
_entry.id   AF-A0A4R8TD61-F1
#
_cell.length_a   1.000
_cell.length_b   1.000
_cell.length_c   1.000
_cell.angle_alpha   90.00
_cell.angle_beta   90.00
_cell.angle_gamma   90.00
#
_symmetry.space_group_name_H-M   'P 1'
#
loop_
_entity.id
_entity.type
_entity.pdbx_description
1 polymer ?
#
loop_
_entity_poly.entity_id
_entity_poly.type
_entity_poly.pdbx_seq_one_letter_code
_entity_poly.pdbx_strand_id
1 'polypeptide(L)'
;MESMKEPKPQCGGKKGGASEYDVGLHVAGLFLVLAFSIFGAGFPVVAKKVKWVKVPPKVFFACKHFGTGVLIATAFVHLLPTAFGNLMNPCLPDLFTEQYPPLPGAIMMGSMFILFVIEMWINSKVGGHSHGGPTGDVMHSHDHDHGPAAPPRPPRYGRNSFDFEAHSIDFEKRVAQRSYDEKARFPAHQESTYEAPPANNLAGSDMPPWFVVFYEQYVRQRMEMMNMITSTQEKQQESQVTISEVKQEDAFYDAEGQMVDPAVYRKMSLNITMLEGGILFHSVFVGMTISITIDGFIILLVAILFHQMFEGLGLGSRIAAVPYPKGSIRPWVLVVAFGTTAPIGQAIGLATRNTYDPDSAFGLIIVGVFNAISSGLLLYAALVDLLAEDFLSEEANRILSKKDKITAFCYVLAGAAGMSIVGIFA
;
A
#
# COMPACT_ATOMS: atom_id res chain seq x y z
N MET A 1 -45.65 17.23 -30.15
CA MET A 1 -45.52 15.75 -30.17
C MET A 1 -44.83 15.38 -28.87
N GLU A 2 -45.57 15.36 -27.76
CA GLU A 2 -45.07 14.76 -26.52
C GLU A 2 -44.95 13.26 -26.78
N SER A 3 -43.71 12.77 -26.79
CA SER A 3 -43.44 11.34 -26.89
C SER A 3 -44.17 10.66 -25.74
N MET A 4 -45.18 9.84 -26.04
CA MET A 4 -45.84 8.97 -25.08
C MET A 4 -44.78 7.97 -24.57
N LYS A 5 -44.06 8.36 -23.51
CA LYS A 5 -43.12 7.48 -22.82
C LYS A 5 -43.94 6.30 -22.30
N GLU A 6 -43.65 5.09 -22.77
CA GLU A 6 -44.31 3.89 -22.25
C GLU A 6 -44.22 3.88 -20.71
N PRO A 7 -45.30 3.47 -20.01
CA PRO A 7 -45.28 3.42 -18.55
C PRO A 7 -44.18 2.47 -18.10
N LYS A 8 -43.33 2.93 -17.18
CA LYS A 8 -42.20 2.13 -16.68
C LYS A 8 -42.68 0.81 -16.08
N PRO A 9 -41.90 -0.28 -16.23
CA PRO A 9 -42.22 -1.54 -15.58
C PRO A 9 -42.21 -1.35 -14.06
N GLN A 10 -43.10 -2.04 -13.36
CA GLN A 10 -43.13 -2.01 -11.89
C GLN A 10 -41.93 -2.78 -11.32
N CYS A 11 -41.24 -2.19 -10.34
CA CYS A 11 -40.22 -2.91 -9.57
C CYS A 11 -40.89 -3.90 -8.60
N GLY A 12 -40.33 -5.10 -8.49
CA GLY A 12 -40.83 -6.14 -7.59
C GLY A 12 -42.15 -6.77 -8.04
N GLY A 13 -42.67 -7.68 -7.21
CA GLY A 13 -44.00 -8.28 -7.40
C GLY A 13 -44.04 -9.55 -8.25
N LYS A 14 -42.90 -10.05 -8.74
CA LYS A 14 -42.82 -11.41 -9.28
C LYS A 14 -42.79 -12.41 -8.12
N LYS A 15 -43.96 -12.93 -7.76
CA LYS A 15 -44.02 -14.18 -6.97
C LYS A 15 -43.41 -15.27 -7.84
N GLY A 16 -42.23 -15.75 -7.45
CA GLY A 16 -41.56 -16.87 -8.10
C GLY A 16 -42.52 -18.04 -8.33
N GLY A 17 -42.30 -18.77 -9.42
CA GLY A 17 -43.10 -19.94 -9.79
C GLY A 17 -43.23 -20.93 -8.64
N ALA A 18 -44.23 -21.79 -8.72
CA ALA A 18 -44.65 -22.74 -7.69
C ALA A 18 -43.63 -23.87 -7.37
N SER A 19 -42.34 -23.57 -7.30
CA SER A 19 -41.32 -24.44 -6.72
C SER A 19 -41.40 -24.35 -5.19
N GLU A 20 -41.51 -25.52 -4.54
CA GLU A 20 -41.60 -25.63 -3.10
C GLU A 20 -40.28 -25.18 -2.44
N TYR A 21 -40.36 -24.25 -1.48
CA TYR A 21 -39.18 -23.75 -0.77
C TYR A 21 -38.75 -24.75 0.31
N ASP A 22 -37.62 -25.43 0.10
CA ASP A 22 -37.04 -26.34 1.09
C ASP A 22 -36.18 -25.58 2.11
N VAL A 23 -36.77 -25.27 3.27
CA VAL A 23 -36.09 -24.60 4.39
C VAL A 23 -34.91 -25.42 4.89
N GLY A 24 -35.03 -26.76 4.93
CA GLY A 24 -33.98 -27.64 5.45
C GLY A 24 -32.73 -27.60 4.58
N LEU A 25 -32.92 -27.58 3.26
CA LEU A 25 -31.83 -27.47 2.29
C LEU A 25 -31.10 -26.11 2.40
N HIS A 26 -31.84 -25.01 2.58
CA HIS A 26 -31.24 -23.69 2.77
C HIS A 26 -30.48 -23.58 4.10
N VAL A 27 -31.00 -24.19 5.18
CA VAL A 27 -30.31 -24.26 6.48
C VAL A 27 -29.03 -25.11 6.36
N ALA A 28 -29.06 -26.23 5.64
CA ALA A 28 -27.85 -27.02 5.37
C ALA A 28 -26.82 -26.20 4.56
N GLY A 29 -27.28 -25.46 3.55
CA GLY A 29 -26.47 -24.53 2.78
C GLY A 29 -25.76 -23.48 3.66
N LEU A 30 -26.44 -22.95 4.68
CA LEU A 30 -25.85 -22.01 5.63
C LEU A 30 -24.65 -22.61 6.36
N PHE A 31 -24.78 -23.81 6.90
CA PHE A 31 -23.68 -24.48 7.60
C PHE A 31 -22.52 -24.83 6.65
N LEU A 32 -22.81 -25.19 5.41
CA LEU A 32 -21.79 -25.43 4.39
C LEU A 32 -21.02 -24.15 4.05
N VAL A 33 -21.72 -23.04 3.82
CA VAL A 33 -21.10 -21.74 3.55
C VAL A 33 -20.23 -21.32 4.73
N LEU A 34 -20.72 -21.43 5.96
CA LEU A 34 -19.93 -21.15 7.17
C LEU A 34 -18.64 -21.97 7.21
N ALA A 35 -18.73 -23.30 7.00
CA ALA A 35 -17.59 -24.19 7.05
C ALA A 35 -16.54 -23.88 5.98
N PHE A 36 -16.96 -23.70 4.73
CA PHE A 36 -16.06 -23.39 3.61
C PHE A 36 -15.43 -22.00 3.73
N SER A 37 -16.16 -21.02 4.26
CA SER A 37 -15.64 -19.65 4.48
C SER A 37 -14.55 -19.64 5.55
N ILE A 38 -14.82 -20.27 6.70
CA ILE A 38 -13.84 -20.38 7.79
C ILE A 38 -12.63 -21.20 7.34
N PHE A 39 -12.85 -22.27 6.58
CA PHE A 39 -11.74 -23.05 6.03
C PHE A 39 -10.89 -22.24 5.07
N GLY A 40 -11.51 -21.53 4.11
CA GLY A 40 -10.80 -20.70 3.12
C GLY A 40 -9.93 -19.62 3.75
N ALA A 41 -10.50 -18.83 4.67
CA ALA A 41 -9.76 -17.76 5.36
C ALA A 41 -8.85 -18.25 6.48
N GLY A 42 -9.26 -19.30 7.18
CA GLY A 42 -8.51 -19.87 8.30
C GLY A 42 -7.27 -20.64 7.85
N PHE A 43 -7.31 -21.31 6.70
CA PHE A 43 -6.21 -22.16 6.25
C PHE A 43 -4.86 -21.40 6.15
N PRO A 44 -4.74 -20.25 5.45
CA PRO A 44 -3.47 -19.53 5.37
C PRO A 44 -3.01 -18.96 6.73
N VAL A 45 -3.95 -18.55 7.59
CA VAL A 45 -3.67 -18.00 8.92
C VAL A 45 -3.13 -19.09 9.85
N VAL A 46 -3.80 -20.24 9.89
CA VAL A 46 -3.38 -21.44 10.64
C VAL A 46 -2.01 -21.91 10.13
N ALA A 47 -1.85 -22.00 8.81
CA ALA A 47 -0.61 -22.44 8.17
C ALA A 47 0.62 -21.62 8.57
N LYS A 48 0.46 -20.32 8.83
CA LYS A 48 1.56 -19.45 9.27
C LYS A 48 1.72 -19.40 10.79
N LYS A 49 0.62 -19.39 11.56
CA LYS A 49 0.67 -19.15 13.01
C LYS A 49 0.82 -20.42 13.85
N VAL A 50 0.42 -21.59 13.34
CA VAL A 50 0.50 -22.85 14.09
C VAL A 50 1.77 -23.61 13.74
N LYS A 51 2.73 -23.65 14.67
CA LYS A 51 4.07 -24.25 14.48
C LYS A 51 4.06 -25.74 14.09
N TRP A 52 2.98 -26.47 14.35
CA TRP A 52 2.86 -27.88 13.98
C TRP A 52 2.53 -28.07 12.49
N VAL A 53 1.92 -27.08 11.84
CA VAL A 53 1.57 -27.12 10.42
C VAL A 53 2.73 -26.52 9.62
N LYS A 54 3.67 -27.35 9.17
CA LYS A 54 4.80 -26.90 8.33
C LYS A 54 4.38 -26.83 6.86
N VAL A 55 3.73 -25.74 6.46
CA VAL A 55 3.39 -25.51 5.05
C VAL A 55 4.64 -25.04 4.27
N PRO A 56 4.97 -25.64 3.11
CA PRO A 56 6.09 -25.18 2.30
C PRO A 56 5.93 -23.71 1.86
N PRO A 57 7.01 -22.90 1.87
CA PRO A 57 6.96 -21.49 1.45
C PRO A 57 6.38 -21.28 0.04
N LYS A 58 6.57 -22.27 -0.86
CA LYS A 58 6.00 -22.26 -2.21
C LYS A 58 4.47 -22.28 -2.23
N VAL A 59 3.84 -22.95 -1.28
CA VAL A 59 2.36 -23.00 -1.18
C VAL A 59 1.84 -21.65 -0.68
N PHE A 60 2.49 -21.06 0.33
CA PHE A 60 2.13 -19.72 0.80
C PHE A 60 2.29 -18.66 -0.31
N PHE A 61 3.39 -18.75 -1.06
CA PHE A 61 3.63 -17.92 -2.23
C PHE A 61 2.51 -18.06 -3.28
N ALA A 62 2.13 -19.30 -3.61
CA ALA A 62 1.04 -19.57 -4.55
C ALA A 62 -0.30 -19.02 -4.04
N CYS A 63 -0.68 -19.30 -2.79
CA CYS A 63 -1.93 -18.81 -2.19
C CYS A 63 -1.99 -17.28 -2.15
N LYS A 64 -0.89 -16.60 -1.79
CA LYS A 64 -0.81 -15.14 -1.73
C LYS A 64 -1.12 -14.49 -3.09
N HIS A 65 -0.47 -14.98 -4.15
CA HIS A 65 -0.60 -14.43 -5.49
C HIS A 65 -1.90 -14.85 -6.18
N PHE A 66 -2.31 -16.11 -6.00
CA PHE A 66 -3.63 -16.58 -6.40
C PHE A 66 -4.74 -15.71 -5.80
N GLY A 67 -4.63 -15.43 -4.49
CA GLY A 67 -5.52 -14.56 -3.76
C GLY A 67 -5.67 -13.16 -4.35
N THR A 68 -4.57 -12.52 -4.77
CA THR A 68 -4.63 -11.22 -5.46
C THR A 68 -5.49 -11.30 -6.71
N GLY A 69 -5.30 -12.34 -7.53
CA GLY A 69 -6.09 -12.56 -8.74
C GLY A 69 -7.57 -12.73 -8.45
N VAL A 70 -7.91 -13.50 -7.41
CA VAL A 70 -9.29 -13.68 -6.96
C VAL A 70 -9.92 -12.35 -6.58
N LEU A 71 -9.26 -11.53 -5.75
CA LEU A 71 -9.81 -10.23 -5.31
C LEU A 71 -10.02 -9.25 -6.50
N ILE A 72 -9.08 -9.23 -7.46
CA ILE A 72 -9.23 -8.43 -8.69
C ILE A 72 -10.46 -8.90 -9.49
N ALA A 73 -10.60 -10.21 -9.70
CA ALA A 73 -11.73 -10.76 -10.43
C ALA A 73 -13.06 -10.58 -9.67
N THR A 74 -13.05 -10.65 -8.35
CA THR A 74 -14.22 -10.35 -7.50
C THR A 74 -14.75 -8.96 -7.80
N ALA A 75 -13.89 -7.95 -7.74
CA ALA A 75 -14.28 -6.57 -8.00
C ALA A 75 -14.80 -6.38 -9.44
N PHE A 76 -14.06 -6.85 -10.45
CA PHE A 76 -14.39 -6.60 -11.85
C PHE A 76 -15.50 -7.46 -12.44
N VAL A 77 -15.60 -8.72 -12.03
CA VAL A 77 -16.47 -9.73 -12.67
C VAL A 77 -17.73 -9.97 -11.86
N HIS A 78 -17.69 -9.72 -10.55
CA HIS A 78 -18.84 -9.96 -9.69
C HIS A 78 -19.44 -8.66 -9.14
N LEU A 79 -18.68 -7.85 -8.39
CA LEU A 79 -19.23 -6.66 -7.73
C LEU A 79 -19.67 -5.59 -8.70
N LEU A 80 -18.79 -5.23 -9.63
CA LEU A 80 -19.07 -4.16 -10.58
C LEU A 80 -20.25 -4.51 -11.49
N PRO A 81 -20.30 -5.70 -12.15
CA PRO A 81 -21.41 -6.03 -13.02
C PRO A 81 -22.73 -6.15 -12.27
N THR A 82 -22.74 -6.70 -11.04
CA THR A 82 -23.95 -6.73 -10.20
C THR A 82 -24.42 -5.32 -9.83
N ALA A 83 -23.51 -4.39 -9.55
CA ALA A 83 -23.87 -3.00 -9.30
C ALA A 83 -24.54 -2.35 -10.52
N PHE A 84 -23.98 -2.57 -11.72
CA PHE A 84 -24.58 -2.09 -12.97
C PHE A 84 -25.95 -2.75 -13.24
N GLY A 85 -26.06 -4.07 -13.09
CA GLY A 85 -27.31 -4.80 -13.31
C GLY A 85 -28.45 -4.34 -12.40
N ASN A 86 -28.14 -4.03 -11.14
CA ASN A 86 -29.15 -3.59 -10.18
C ASN A 86 -29.55 -2.13 -10.37
N LEU A 87 -28.57 -1.21 -10.54
CA LEU A 87 -28.86 0.21 -10.67
C LEU A 87 -29.40 0.60 -12.05
N MET A 88 -29.09 -0.15 -13.11
CA MET A 88 -29.63 0.10 -14.45
C MET A 88 -30.95 -0.64 -14.73
N ASN A 89 -31.65 -1.12 -13.70
CA ASN A 89 -32.93 -1.77 -13.91
C ASN A 89 -33.97 -0.77 -14.49
N PRO A 90 -34.68 -1.10 -15.58
CA PRO A 90 -35.63 -0.18 -16.25
C PRO A 90 -36.80 0.27 -15.36
N CYS A 91 -37.05 -0.43 -14.24
CA CYS A 91 -38.08 -0.06 -13.29
C CYS A 91 -37.67 1.13 -12.39
N LEU A 92 -36.38 1.47 -12.31
CA LEU A 92 -35.84 2.55 -11.47
C LEU A 92 -36.05 3.95 -12.08
N PRO A 93 -35.87 5.04 -11.31
CA PRO A 93 -35.99 6.41 -11.82
C PRO A 93 -35.05 6.69 -13.02
N ASP A 94 -35.47 7.60 -13.91
CA ASP A 94 -34.72 7.97 -15.13
C ASP A 94 -33.28 8.41 -14.86
N LEU A 95 -33.00 8.89 -13.65
CA LEU A 95 -31.65 9.25 -13.20
C LEU A 95 -30.65 8.11 -13.43
N PHE A 96 -31.03 6.89 -13.05
CA PHE A 96 -30.15 5.72 -13.06
C PHE A 96 -30.04 5.05 -14.44
N THR A 97 -31.07 5.17 -15.26
CA THR A 97 -31.19 4.42 -16.52
C THR A 97 -30.92 5.24 -17.76
N GLU A 98 -31.38 6.49 -17.81
CA GLU A 98 -31.37 7.32 -19.02
C GLU A 98 -30.51 8.59 -18.87
N GLN A 99 -30.61 9.27 -17.72
CA GLN A 99 -29.93 10.56 -17.51
C GLN A 99 -28.45 10.36 -17.17
N TYR A 100 -28.11 9.35 -16.37
CA TYR A 100 -26.73 9.04 -16.03
C TYR A 100 -26.48 7.53 -15.82
N PRO A 101 -26.52 6.73 -16.90
CA PRO A 101 -26.21 5.29 -16.86
C PRO A 101 -24.87 4.91 -16.18
N PRO A 102 -23.77 5.68 -16.28
CA PRO A 102 -22.51 5.31 -15.64
C PRO A 102 -22.45 5.60 -14.13
N LEU A 103 -23.58 5.92 -13.47
CA LEU A 103 -23.65 6.17 -12.03
C LEU A 103 -22.96 5.11 -11.15
N PRO A 104 -23.13 3.78 -11.37
CA PRO A 104 -22.46 2.77 -10.56
C PRO A 104 -20.93 2.91 -10.62
N GLY A 105 -20.40 3.18 -11.82
CA GLY A 105 -18.97 3.47 -12.02
C GLY A 105 -18.52 4.75 -11.33
N ALA A 106 -19.36 5.79 -11.31
CA ALA A 106 -19.07 7.02 -10.58
C ALA A 106 -19.02 6.81 -9.07
N ILE A 107 -19.93 5.99 -8.50
CA ILE A 107 -19.92 5.62 -7.08
C ILE A 107 -18.65 4.82 -6.74
N MET A 108 -18.31 3.85 -7.59
CA MET A 108 -17.08 3.05 -7.45
C MET A 108 -15.83 3.94 -7.47
N MET A 109 -15.73 4.85 -8.43
CA MET A 109 -14.61 5.79 -8.52
C MET A 109 -14.56 6.72 -7.29
N GLY A 110 -15.72 7.19 -6.81
CA GLY A 110 -15.83 7.98 -5.60
C GLY A 110 -15.29 7.24 -4.37
N SER A 111 -15.65 5.96 -4.18
CA SER A 111 -15.15 5.18 -3.05
C SER A 111 -13.63 4.94 -3.12
N MET A 112 -13.08 4.72 -4.33
CA MET A 112 -11.63 4.63 -4.53
C MET A 112 -10.90 5.92 -4.13
N PHE A 113 -11.38 7.09 -4.56
CA PHE A 113 -10.76 8.36 -4.17
C PHE A 113 -10.88 8.63 -2.67
N ILE A 114 -12.02 8.30 -2.07
CA ILE A 114 -12.20 8.42 -0.62
C ILE A 114 -11.19 7.54 0.12
N LEU A 115 -11.00 6.29 -0.29
CA LEU A 115 -9.95 5.44 0.29
C LEU A 115 -8.57 6.03 0.12
N PHE A 116 -8.22 6.47 -1.09
CA PHE A 116 -6.92 7.08 -1.33
C PHE A 116 -6.68 8.30 -0.42
N VAL A 117 -7.69 9.14 -0.21
CA VAL A 117 -7.61 10.27 0.73
C VAL A 117 -7.44 9.79 2.17
N ILE A 118 -8.18 8.75 2.58
CA ILE A 118 -8.04 8.16 3.91
C ILE A 118 -6.62 7.61 4.11
N GLU A 119 -6.08 6.88 3.14
CA GLU A 119 -4.72 6.35 3.20
C GLU A 119 -3.66 7.45 3.20
N MET A 120 -3.82 8.48 2.36
CA MET A 120 -2.94 9.64 2.35
C MET A 120 -2.96 10.36 3.71
N TRP A 121 -4.14 10.50 4.31
CA TRP A 121 -4.30 11.09 5.64
C TRP A 121 -3.67 10.23 6.75
N ILE A 122 -3.81 8.90 6.68
CA ILE A 122 -3.14 7.99 7.61
C ILE A 122 -1.62 8.04 7.44
N ASN A 123 -1.13 7.97 6.20
CA ASN A 123 0.30 8.00 5.91
C ASN A 123 0.94 9.34 6.34
N SER A 124 0.25 10.47 6.18
CA SER A 124 0.73 11.76 6.67
C SER A 124 0.75 11.90 8.20
N LYS A 125 -0.10 11.14 8.92
CA LYS A 125 -0.10 11.09 10.39
C LYS A 125 0.86 10.06 10.97
N VAL A 126 1.22 9.04 10.20
CA VAL A 126 2.08 7.92 10.63
C VAL A 126 3.54 8.13 10.16
N GLY A 127 3.77 8.92 9.10
CA GLY A 127 5.09 9.16 8.50
C GLY A 127 5.77 10.42 9.01
N GLY A 128 6.67 10.27 9.98
CA GLY A 128 7.80 11.17 10.14
C GLY A 128 8.87 10.86 9.08
N HIS A 129 9.33 11.90 8.38
CA HIS A 129 10.53 11.94 7.51
C HIS A 129 10.49 11.13 6.20
N SER A 130 9.83 11.68 5.17
CA SER A 130 10.18 11.36 3.77
C SER A 130 10.87 12.57 3.13
N HIS A 131 12.16 12.42 2.81
CA HIS A 131 12.87 13.34 1.92
C HIS A 131 12.44 13.04 0.48
N GLY A 132 11.90 14.05 -0.22
CA GLY A 132 11.49 13.96 -1.62
C GLY A 132 9.98 13.95 -1.77
N GLY A 133 9.40 15.15 -1.84
CA GLY A 133 7.97 15.32 -2.15
C GLY A 133 7.68 15.31 -3.66
N PRO A 134 6.41 15.11 -4.05
CA PRO A 134 5.95 15.06 -5.45
C PRO A 134 6.06 16.41 -6.20
N THR A 135 6.49 17.48 -5.53
CA THR A 135 6.81 18.78 -6.12
C THR A 135 8.15 18.82 -6.86
N GLY A 136 8.96 17.76 -6.83
CA GLY A 136 10.15 17.66 -7.69
C GLY A 136 11.30 18.61 -7.33
N ASP A 137 11.21 19.39 -6.26
CA ASP A 137 12.28 20.29 -5.83
C ASP A 137 13.36 19.56 -5.02
N VAL A 138 14.02 18.58 -5.64
CA VAL A 138 15.47 18.36 -5.49
C VAL A 138 16.00 17.47 -6.62
N MET A 139 16.33 18.07 -7.77
CA MET A 139 17.36 17.54 -8.68
C MET A 139 17.88 18.64 -9.63
N HIS A 140 18.89 19.39 -9.17
CA HIS A 140 19.87 19.95 -10.11
C HIS A 140 20.91 18.86 -10.41
N SER A 141 20.63 18.04 -11.41
CA SER A 141 21.65 17.22 -12.05
C SER A 141 21.33 17.11 -13.53
N HIS A 142 21.96 17.98 -14.33
CA HIS A 142 22.48 17.64 -15.65
C HIS A 142 23.37 18.81 -16.10
N ASP A 143 24.67 18.54 -16.26
CA ASP A 143 25.36 19.00 -17.46
C ASP A 143 26.45 17.99 -17.82
N HIS A 144 26.42 17.58 -19.08
CA HIS A 144 27.42 16.74 -19.74
C HIS A 144 28.44 17.67 -20.41
N ASP A 145 29.74 17.45 -20.22
CA ASP A 145 30.73 17.75 -21.26
C ASP A 145 31.99 16.86 -21.16
N HIS A 146 32.63 16.64 -22.30
CA HIS A 146 33.59 15.56 -22.60
C HIS A 146 35.09 15.92 -22.33
N GLY A 147 35.79 15.04 -21.58
CA GLY A 147 37.24 14.70 -21.68
C GLY A 147 38.30 15.60 -20.99
N PRO A 148 39.58 15.16 -20.79
CA PRO A 148 40.17 13.82 -20.82
C PRO A 148 40.72 13.34 -19.44
N ALA A 149 41.12 12.07 -19.38
CA ALA A 149 41.41 11.23 -18.22
C ALA A 149 42.35 11.78 -17.11
N ALA A 150 41.97 11.55 -15.86
CA ALA A 150 42.81 11.69 -14.66
C ALA A 150 43.50 10.36 -14.28
N PRO A 151 44.70 10.38 -13.67
CA PRO A 151 45.45 9.18 -13.27
C PRO A 151 44.81 8.44 -12.07
N PRO A 152 45.17 7.16 -11.81
CA PRO A 152 44.43 6.31 -10.88
C PRO A 152 44.61 6.72 -9.42
N ARG A 153 43.50 6.66 -8.66
CA ARG A 153 43.44 6.92 -7.21
C ARG A 153 43.97 5.71 -6.41
N PRO A 154 44.71 5.89 -5.30
CA PRO A 154 45.06 4.80 -4.39
C PRO A 154 43.86 4.36 -3.51
N PRO A 155 43.93 3.19 -2.84
CA PRO A 155 42.78 2.55 -2.21
C PRO A 155 42.33 3.26 -0.92
N ARG A 156 41.03 3.22 -0.70
CA ARG A 156 40.29 3.76 0.44
C ARG A 156 40.39 2.80 1.64
N TYR A 157 40.77 3.31 2.81
CA TYR A 157 40.43 2.68 4.10
C TYR A 157 39.21 3.37 4.71
N GLY A 158 38.40 2.60 5.44
CA GLY A 158 37.00 2.88 5.74
C GLY A 158 36.70 4.00 6.76
N ARG A 159 35.59 4.68 6.48
CA ARG A 159 34.50 5.16 7.36
C ARG A 159 34.85 5.51 8.82
N ASN A 160 34.92 6.82 9.08
CA ASN A 160 34.26 7.54 10.18
C ASN A 160 34.43 9.04 9.95
N SER A 161 33.58 9.64 9.11
CA SER A 161 33.67 11.07 8.75
C SER A 161 32.30 11.72 8.95
N PHE A 162 32.11 12.30 10.13
CA PHE A 162 31.23 13.46 10.31
C PHE A 162 31.78 14.46 11.35
N ASP A 163 32.72 14.06 12.22
CA ASP A 163 33.38 14.99 13.16
C ASP A 163 34.75 15.54 12.70
N PHE A 164 35.36 15.00 11.64
CA PHE A 164 36.70 15.44 11.22
C PHE A 164 36.69 16.69 10.32
N GLU A 165 35.61 16.95 9.58
CA GLU A 165 35.59 18.00 8.56
C GLU A 165 35.40 19.41 9.14
N ALA A 166 34.69 19.53 10.26
CA ALA A 166 34.64 20.79 11.04
C ALA A 166 36.03 21.14 11.61
N HIS A 167 36.78 20.13 12.06
CA HIS A 167 38.12 20.35 12.60
C HIS A 167 39.14 20.66 11.49
N SER A 168 38.96 20.17 10.25
CA SER A 168 39.84 20.53 9.14
C SER A 168 39.65 21.97 8.65
N ILE A 169 38.40 22.45 8.59
CA ILE A 169 38.10 23.82 8.15
C ILE A 169 38.55 24.83 9.22
N ASP A 170 38.30 24.54 10.51
CA ASP A 170 38.71 25.41 11.61
C ASP A 170 40.24 25.38 11.86
N PHE A 171 40.88 24.26 11.54
CA PHE A 171 42.34 24.14 11.49
C PHE A 171 42.94 24.93 10.32
N GLU A 172 42.41 24.79 9.10
CA GLU A 172 42.84 25.58 7.93
C GLU A 172 42.69 27.07 8.18
N LYS A 173 41.57 27.49 8.78
CA LYS A 173 41.31 28.90 9.14
C LYS A 173 42.33 29.43 10.15
N ARG A 174 42.68 28.64 11.18
CA ARG A 174 43.72 29.00 12.16
C ARG A 174 45.12 29.06 11.54
N VAL A 175 45.46 28.15 10.63
CA VAL A 175 46.75 28.14 9.94
C VAL A 175 46.87 29.36 9.01
N ALA A 176 45.84 29.65 8.22
CA ALA A 176 45.81 30.83 7.35
C ALA A 176 45.93 32.14 8.14
N GLN A 177 45.24 32.24 9.28
CA GLN A 177 45.29 33.44 10.12
C GLN A 177 46.66 33.65 10.78
N ARG A 178 47.34 32.57 11.20
CA ARG A 178 48.74 32.65 11.67
C ARG A 178 49.68 33.14 10.57
N SER A 179 49.52 32.67 9.34
CA SER A 179 50.37 33.10 8.21
C SER A 179 50.20 34.58 7.88
N TYR A 180 49.00 35.16 8.07
CA TYR A 180 48.78 36.60 7.94
C TYR A 180 49.36 37.40 9.12
N ASP A 181 49.16 36.94 10.36
CA ASP A 181 49.68 37.61 11.56
C ASP A 181 51.22 37.59 11.63
N GLU A 182 51.86 36.54 11.10
CA GLU A 182 53.32 36.42 11.01
C GLU A 182 53.92 37.43 10.01
N LYS A 183 53.20 37.73 8.92
CA LYS A 183 53.59 38.76 7.95
C LYS A 183 53.40 40.20 8.46
N ALA A 184 52.50 40.41 9.41
CA ALA A 184 52.20 41.73 9.98
C ALA A 184 53.13 42.16 11.13
N ARG A 185 54.00 41.26 11.65
CA ARG A 185 54.77 41.50 12.89
C ARG A 185 56.16 42.12 12.71
N PHE A 186 56.62 42.43 11.50
CA PHE A 186 57.96 43.02 11.30
C PHE A 186 57.93 44.49 10.84
N PRO A 187 58.25 45.47 11.72
CA PRO A 187 58.67 46.80 11.30
C PRO A 187 60.16 46.80 10.91
N ALA A 188 60.49 47.59 9.88
CA ALA A 188 61.87 47.82 9.45
C ALA A 188 62.70 48.50 10.56
N HIS A 189 63.83 47.92 10.96
CA HIS A 189 65.14 48.58 11.25
C HIS A 189 66.13 47.66 12.03
N GLN A 190 67.38 47.62 11.51
CA GLN A 190 68.68 47.64 12.22
C GLN A 190 69.41 46.35 12.72
N GLU A 191 70.61 46.17 12.11
CA GLU A 191 71.91 45.57 12.51
C GLU A 191 72.10 44.14 13.08
N SER A 192 72.88 43.33 12.32
CA SER A 192 74.00 42.41 12.66
C SER A 192 73.91 41.57 13.96
N THR A 193 74.15 40.25 14.01
CA THR A 193 75.19 39.38 13.43
C THR A 193 74.82 37.95 13.84
N TYR A 194 74.86 36.92 12.98
CA TYR A 194 75.20 35.51 13.30
C TYR A 194 75.14 34.69 12.00
N GLU A 195 76.17 33.88 11.75
CA GLU A 195 76.43 33.13 10.51
C GLU A 195 75.34 32.10 10.14
N ALA A 196 75.03 32.02 8.85
CA ALA A 196 74.10 31.07 8.25
C ALA A 196 74.78 29.71 7.95
N PRO A 197 74.14 28.55 8.23
CA PRO A 197 74.56 27.26 7.69
C PRO A 197 74.15 27.12 6.21
N PRO A 198 74.82 26.24 5.44
CA PRO A 198 74.79 26.28 3.98
C PRO A 198 73.46 25.84 3.38
N ALA A 199 73.12 26.48 2.27
CA ALA A 199 71.94 26.22 1.46
C ALA A 199 71.86 24.75 1.06
N ASN A 200 70.86 24.04 1.58
CA ASN A 200 70.27 22.90 0.91
C ASN A 200 68.74 22.93 1.10
N ASN A 201 68.08 23.25 -0.01
CA ASN A 201 66.75 22.77 -0.41
C ASN A 201 65.53 23.19 0.40
N LEU A 202 65.28 24.50 0.55
CA LEU A 202 63.90 25.03 0.56
C LEU A 202 63.85 26.37 -0.19
N ALA A 203 64.07 26.31 -1.51
CA ALA A 203 63.67 27.41 -2.39
C ALA A 203 62.15 27.40 -2.47
N GLY A 204 61.56 28.54 -2.13
CA GLY A 204 60.13 28.76 -1.99
C GLY A 204 59.31 28.37 -3.21
N SER A 205 58.19 27.71 -2.95
CA SER A 205 57.07 27.71 -3.88
C SER A 205 56.22 28.93 -3.53
N ASP A 206 56.61 30.10 -4.03
CA ASP A 206 55.72 31.25 -4.03
C ASP A 206 54.58 30.92 -5.00
N MET A 207 53.38 30.77 -4.43
CA MET A 207 52.18 30.49 -5.20
C MET A 207 51.92 31.68 -6.13
N PRO A 208 51.75 31.48 -7.45
CA PRO A 208 51.55 32.58 -8.39
C PRO A 208 50.38 33.49 -7.96
N PRO A 209 50.46 34.83 -8.16
CA PRO A 209 49.42 35.75 -7.70
C PRO A 209 48.01 35.41 -8.21
N TRP A 210 47.90 34.91 -9.45
CA TRP A 210 46.62 34.47 -10.01
C TRP A 210 46.05 33.25 -9.27
N PHE A 211 46.90 32.35 -8.79
CA PHE A 211 46.49 31.17 -8.03
C PHE A 211 46.05 31.59 -6.63
N VAL A 212 46.72 32.56 -6.00
CA VAL A 212 46.30 33.08 -4.68
C VAL A 212 44.89 33.69 -4.76
N VAL A 213 44.65 34.56 -5.75
CA VAL A 213 43.32 35.17 -5.96
C VAL A 213 42.26 34.10 -6.28
N PHE A 214 42.59 33.15 -7.14
CA PHE A 214 41.70 32.03 -7.46
C PHE A 214 41.38 31.16 -6.24
N TYR A 215 42.39 30.84 -5.43
CA TYR A 215 42.26 30.00 -4.25
C TYR A 215 41.47 30.72 -3.15
N GLU A 216 41.67 32.02 -2.96
CA GLU A 216 40.83 32.84 -2.08
C GLU A 216 39.37 32.85 -2.54
N GLN A 217 39.11 33.01 -3.85
CA GLN A 217 37.76 32.95 -4.40
C GLN A 217 37.11 31.58 -4.18
N TYR A 218 37.86 30.50 -4.42
CA TYR A 218 37.41 29.12 -4.24
C TYR A 218 37.06 28.82 -2.78
N VAL A 219 37.93 29.17 -1.84
CA VAL A 219 37.70 28.95 -0.40
C VAL A 219 36.50 29.75 0.09
N ARG A 220 36.34 30.99 -0.39
CA ARG A 220 35.22 31.85 -0.01
C ARG A 220 33.88 31.29 -0.50
N GLN A 221 33.80 30.87 -1.76
CA GLN A 221 32.61 30.21 -2.32
C GLN A 221 32.27 28.92 -1.58
N ARG A 222 33.28 28.11 -1.25
CA ARG A 222 33.10 26.86 -0.52
C ARG A 222 32.58 27.11 0.91
N MET A 223 33.11 28.12 1.61
CA MET A 223 32.65 28.47 2.96
C MET A 223 31.23 29.03 2.96
N GLU A 224 30.87 29.86 1.98
CA GLU A 224 29.50 30.39 1.85
C GLU A 224 28.48 29.25 1.61
N MET A 225 28.83 28.30 0.73
CA MET A 225 28.01 27.11 0.50
C MET A 225 27.85 26.25 1.76
N MET A 226 28.93 26.00 2.49
CA MET A 226 28.88 25.22 3.74
C MET A 226 28.05 25.91 4.82
N ASN A 227 28.19 27.23 5.01
CA ASN A 227 27.38 27.97 5.97
C ASN A 227 25.88 27.96 5.62
N MET A 228 25.53 28.03 4.33
CA MET A 228 24.13 27.89 3.91
C MET A 228 23.59 26.48 4.20
N ILE A 229 24.40 25.43 4.00
CA ILE A 229 24.02 24.05 4.32
C ILE A 229 23.83 23.88 5.84
N THR A 230 24.78 24.34 6.66
CA THR A 230 24.70 24.24 8.12
C THR A 230 23.51 25.03 8.67
N SER A 231 23.30 26.27 8.23
CA SER A 231 22.16 27.08 8.70
C SER A 231 20.80 26.55 8.24
N THR A 232 20.74 25.89 7.07
CA THR A 232 19.53 25.18 6.62
C THR A 232 19.28 23.93 7.47
N GLN A 233 20.35 23.21 7.84
CA GLN A 233 20.28 22.03 8.69
C GLN A 233 19.88 22.38 10.13
N GLU A 234 20.41 23.47 10.69
CA GLU A 234 20.02 23.98 12.01
C GLU A 234 18.56 24.45 12.03
N LYS A 235 18.08 25.17 11.00
CA LYS A 235 16.66 25.56 10.89
C LYS A 235 15.72 24.37 10.71
N GLN A 236 16.15 23.33 10.01
CA GLN A 236 15.41 22.07 9.90
C GLN A 236 15.37 21.32 11.24
N GLN A 237 16.42 21.43 12.05
CA GLN A 237 16.50 20.79 13.36
C GLN A 237 15.69 21.55 14.43
N GLU A 238 15.67 22.89 14.41
CA GLU A 238 14.91 23.73 15.35
C GLU A 238 13.39 23.69 15.10
N SER A 239 12.96 23.60 13.84
CA SER A 239 11.52 23.42 13.51
C SER A 239 11.01 22.02 13.83
N GLN A 240 11.90 21.04 13.97
CA GLN A 240 11.56 19.64 14.24
C GLN A 240 11.47 19.31 15.75
N VAL A 241 12.07 20.12 16.62
CA VAL A 241 12.01 19.93 18.09
C VAL A 241 10.67 20.40 18.68
N THR A 242 9.98 21.35 18.04
CA THR A 242 8.74 21.95 18.61
C THR A 242 7.45 21.23 18.23
N ILE A 243 7.47 20.33 17.24
CA ILE A 243 6.30 19.54 16.81
C ILE A 243 6.71 18.07 16.71
N SER A 244 6.73 17.34 17.83
CA SER A 244 6.38 15.90 17.95
C SER A 244 6.79 15.33 19.32
N GLU A 245 6.04 15.65 20.37
CA GLU A 245 5.79 14.66 21.43
C GLU A 245 4.73 13.66 20.89
N VAL A 246 5.11 12.85 19.89
CA VAL A 246 4.36 11.63 19.58
C VAL A 246 5.03 10.54 20.37
N LYS A 247 4.31 9.98 21.35
CA LYS A 247 4.71 8.83 22.15
C LYS A 247 5.19 7.71 21.22
N GLN A 248 6.50 7.58 21.05
CA GLN A 248 7.12 6.54 20.25
C GLN A 248 6.84 5.21 20.95
N GLU A 249 5.91 4.41 20.42
CA GLU A 249 5.65 3.06 20.92
C GLU A 249 6.89 2.20 20.67
N ASP A 250 7.35 1.48 21.69
CA ASP A 250 8.51 0.60 21.57
C ASP A 250 8.27 -0.48 20.51
N ALA A 251 9.29 -0.75 19.68
CA ALA A 251 9.24 -1.82 18.69
C ALA A 251 8.95 -3.16 19.36
N PHE A 252 8.01 -3.93 18.81
CA PHE A 252 7.63 -5.24 19.35
C PHE A 252 8.11 -6.38 18.44
N TYR A 253 8.21 -7.58 18.99
CA TYR A 253 8.58 -8.78 18.23
C TYR A 253 7.34 -9.53 17.73
N ASP A 254 7.32 -9.87 16.45
CA ASP A 254 6.27 -10.73 15.89
C ASP A 254 6.41 -12.20 16.33
N ALA A 255 5.52 -13.07 15.85
CA ALA A 255 5.51 -14.49 16.19
C ALA A 255 6.79 -15.23 15.76
N GLU A 256 7.45 -14.70 14.73
CA GLU A 256 8.65 -15.18 14.08
C GLU A 256 9.94 -14.63 14.75
N GLY A 257 9.80 -13.64 15.64
CA GLY A 257 10.91 -13.03 16.38
C GLY A 257 11.60 -11.88 15.64
N GLN A 258 10.99 -11.34 14.59
CA GLN A 258 11.46 -10.15 13.90
C GLN A 258 10.98 -8.89 14.62
N MET A 259 11.81 -7.85 14.63
CA MET A 259 11.47 -6.53 15.16
C MET A 259 10.51 -5.85 14.19
N VAL A 260 9.35 -5.43 14.69
CA VAL A 260 8.30 -4.78 13.89
C VAL A 260 8.19 -3.33 14.31
N ASP A 261 8.26 -2.44 13.34
CA ASP A 261 7.93 -1.03 13.53
C ASP A 261 6.40 -0.89 13.75
N PRO A 262 5.95 -0.31 14.88
CA PRO A 262 4.53 -0.09 15.14
C PRO A 262 3.83 0.72 14.05
N ALA A 263 4.54 1.61 13.34
CA ALA A 263 3.98 2.37 12.21
C ALA A 263 3.60 1.45 11.03
N VAL A 264 4.49 0.51 10.67
CA VAL A 264 4.26 -0.48 9.61
C VAL A 264 3.13 -1.43 10.00
N TYR A 265 3.09 -1.89 11.25
CA TYR A 265 2.00 -2.72 11.75
C TYR A 265 0.65 -2.01 11.65
N ARG A 266 0.56 -0.74 12.09
CA ARG A 266 -0.67 0.05 12.01
C ARG A 266 -1.13 0.23 10.57
N LYS A 267 -0.20 0.55 9.65
CA LYS A 267 -0.50 0.68 8.21
C LYS A 267 -1.06 -0.63 7.64
N MET A 268 -0.32 -1.72 7.74
CA MET A 268 -0.75 -3.02 7.21
C MET A 268 -2.05 -3.51 7.87
N SER A 269 -2.21 -3.29 9.17
CA SER A 269 -3.43 -3.66 9.92
C SER A 269 -4.65 -2.82 9.52
N LEU A 270 -4.47 -1.56 9.12
CA LEU A 270 -5.57 -0.73 8.65
C LEU A 270 -5.96 -1.09 7.22
N ASN A 271 -4.98 -1.26 6.32
CA ASN A 271 -5.24 -1.65 4.94
C ASN A 271 -5.99 -2.99 4.88
N ILE A 272 -5.59 -3.99 5.69
CA ILE A 272 -6.32 -5.27 5.74
C ILE A 272 -7.74 -5.11 6.32
N THR A 273 -7.93 -4.24 7.32
CA THR A 273 -9.26 -4.00 7.91
C THR A 273 -10.19 -3.29 6.92
N MET A 274 -9.66 -2.37 6.10
CA MET A 274 -10.42 -1.72 5.04
C MET A 274 -10.78 -2.68 3.91
N LEU A 275 -9.82 -3.51 3.48
CA LEU A 275 -10.04 -4.56 2.48
C LEU A 275 -11.11 -5.53 2.96
N GLU A 276 -11.02 -6.01 4.20
CA GLU A 276 -12.02 -6.87 4.81
C GLU A 276 -13.39 -6.18 4.87
N GLY A 277 -13.47 -4.93 5.31
CA GLY A 277 -14.72 -4.16 5.33
C GLY A 277 -15.42 -4.13 3.97
N GLY A 278 -14.68 -3.94 2.87
CA GLY A 278 -15.23 -3.99 1.52
C GLY A 278 -15.79 -5.35 1.13
N ILE A 279 -15.14 -6.45 1.53
CA ILE A 279 -15.62 -7.82 1.27
C ILE A 279 -16.84 -8.14 2.15
N LEU A 280 -16.84 -7.73 3.43
CA LEU A 280 -17.92 -8.06 4.37
C LEU A 280 -19.28 -7.54 3.90
N PHE A 281 -19.37 -6.28 3.45
CA PHE A 281 -20.64 -5.73 2.97
C PHE A 281 -21.21 -6.53 1.79
N HIS A 282 -20.34 -6.92 0.87
CA HIS A 282 -20.72 -7.76 -0.24
C HIS A 282 -21.21 -9.15 0.23
N SER A 283 -20.47 -9.80 1.12
CA SER A 283 -20.80 -11.14 1.62
C SER A 283 -22.16 -11.21 2.33
N VAL A 284 -22.64 -10.13 2.96
CA VAL A 284 -24.00 -10.09 3.55
C VAL A 284 -25.06 -10.25 2.46
N PHE A 285 -24.96 -9.51 1.37
CA PHE A 285 -25.93 -9.56 0.28
C PHE A 285 -25.87 -10.88 -0.48
N VAL A 286 -24.67 -11.44 -0.68
CA VAL A 286 -24.51 -12.80 -1.22
C VAL A 286 -25.26 -13.81 -0.37
N GLY A 287 -25.11 -13.74 0.96
CA GLY A 287 -25.84 -14.60 1.87
C GLY A 287 -27.36 -14.44 1.75
N MET A 288 -27.85 -13.21 1.69
CA MET A 288 -29.27 -12.95 1.48
C MET A 288 -29.77 -13.52 0.15
N THR A 289 -29.01 -13.40 -0.94
CA THR A 289 -29.38 -13.97 -2.25
C THR A 289 -29.54 -15.49 -2.18
N ILE A 290 -28.58 -16.21 -1.57
CA ILE A 290 -28.68 -17.67 -1.42
C ILE A 290 -29.94 -18.09 -0.66
N SER A 291 -30.37 -17.27 0.31
CA SER A 291 -31.53 -17.58 1.15
C SER A 291 -32.88 -17.45 0.44
N ILE A 292 -32.96 -16.64 -0.62
CA ILE A 292 -34.20 -16.33 -1.35
C ILE A 292 -34.27 -17.05 -2.71
N THR A 293 -33.16 -17.57 -3.21
CA THR A 293 -33.10 -18.32 -4.48
C THR A 293 -33.69 -19.72 -4.35
N ILE A 294 -34.71 -20.00 -5.16
CA ILE A 294 -35.34 -21.33 -5.23
C ILE A 294 -34.84 -22.10 -6.45
N ASP A 295 -34.96 -21.48 -7.62
CA ASP A 295 -34.58 -22.11 -8.88
C ASP A 295 -33.05 -22.13 -9.02
N GLY A 296 -32.50 -23.32 -9.29
CA GLY A 296 -31.06 -23.49 -9.44
C GLY A 296 -30.27 -23.37 -8.13
N PHE A 297 -30.92 -23.44 -6.96
CA PHE A 297 -30.29 -23.29 -5.65
C PHE A 297 -29.01 -24.13 -5.48
N ILE A 298 -29.01 -25.40 -5.88
CA ILE A 298 -27.83 -26.29 -5.73
C ILE A 298 -26.64 -25.78 -6.54
N ILE A 299 -26.88 -25.30 -7.77
CA ILE A 299 -25.83 -24.79 -8.65
C ILE A 299 -25.25 -23.51 -8.05
N LEU A 300 -26.12 -22.59 -7.63
CA LEU A 300 -25.72 -21.36 -6.95
C LEU A 300 -24.95 -21.67 -5.66
N LEU A 301 -25.44 -22.60 -4.83
CA LEU A 301 -24.79 -22.98 -3.58
C LEU A 301 -23.38 -23.53 -3.85
N VAL A 302 -23.22 -24.47 -4.79
CA VAL A 302 -21.90 -25.01 -5.13
C VAL A 302 -20.98 -23.91 -5.65
N ALA A 303 -21.47 -23.02 -6.51
CA ALA A 303 -20.69 -21.90 -7.02
C ALA A 303 -20.24 -20.97 -5.87
N ILE A 304 -21.15 -20.60 -4.97
CA ILE A 304 -20.82 -19.75 -3.82
C ILE A 304 -19.86 -20.43 -2.84
N LEU A 305 -19.95 -21.75 -2.62
CA LEU A 305 -18.97 -22.46 -1.78
C LEU A 305 -17.54 -22.29 -2.33
N PHE A 306 -17.36 -22.41 -3.64
CA PHE A 306 -16.06 -22.16 -4.27
C PHE A 306 -15.67 -20.68 -4.27
N HIS A 307 -16.63 -19.79 -4.54
CA HIS A 307 -16.45 -18.33 -4.53
C HIS A 307 -15.91 -17.87 -3.18
N GLN A 308 -16.63 -18.23 -2.11
CA GLN A 308 -16.34 -17.85 -0.73
C GLN A 308 -15.04 -18.49 -0.22
N MET A 309 -14.72 -19.71 -0.68
CA MET A 309 -13.44 -20.34 -0.38
C MET A 309 -12.28 -19.62 -1.07
N PHE A 310 -12.42 -19.22 -2.33
CA PHE A 310 -11.37 -18.50 -3.07
C PHE A 310 -11.16 -17.09 -2.50
N GLU A 311 -12.22 -16.34 -2.23
CA GLU A 311 -12.13 -15.04 -1.56
C GLU A 311 -11.50 -15.18 -0.17
N GLY A 312 -11.93 -16.19 0.59
CA GLY A 312 -11.38 -16.51 1.90
C GLY A 312 -9.88 -16.82 1.83
N LEU A 313 -9.44 -17.61 0.85
CA LEU A 313 -8.02 -17.91 0.66
C LEU A 313 -7.21 -16.62 0.37
N GLY A 314 -7.77 -15.74 -0.46
CA GLY A 314 -7.17 -14.44 -0.77
C GLY A 314 -7.03 -13.56 0.46
N LEU A 315 -8.12 -13.30 1.17
CA LEU A 315 -8.14 -12.51 2.39
C LEU A 315 -7.26 -13.14 3.48
N GLY A 316 -7.39 -14.44 3.72
CA GLY A 316 -6.64 -15.20 4.73
C GLY A 316 -5.13 -15.14 4.50
N SER A 317 -4.68 -15.20 3.24
CA SER A 317 -3.25 -15.06 2.91
C SER A 317 -2.70 -13.67 3.27
N ARG A 318 -3.54 -12.62 3.16
CA ARG A 318 -3.18 -11.24 3.52
C ARG A 318 -3.22 -11.00 5.02
N ILE A 319 -4.22 -11.55 5.71
CA ILE A 319 -4.25 -11.59 7.18
C ILE A 319 -2.98 -12.29 7.68
N ALA A 320 -2.62 -13.45 7.12
CA ALA A 320 -1.41 -14.16 7.51
C ALA A 320 -0.14 -13.33 7.25
N ALA A 321 -0.08 -12.52 6.19
CA ALA A 321 1.09 -11.71 5.90
C ALA A 321 1.41 -10.67 6.99
N VAL A 322 0.41 -10.16 7.70
CA VAL A 322 0.58 -9.12 8.74
C VAL A 322 1.41 -9.64 9.93
N PRO A 323 2.44 -8.88 10.39
CA PRO A 323 3.31 -9.28 11.49
C PRO A 323 2.65 -9.05 12.86
N TYR A 324 1.64 -9.84 13.19
CA TYR A 324 0.96 -9.75 14.50
C TYR A 324 1.88 -10.13 15.66
N PRO A 325 1.75 -9.46 16.83
CA PRO A 325 2.46 -9.84 18.04
C PRO A 325 2.06 -11.25 18.50
N LYS A 326 2.96 -11.90 19.25
CA LYS A 326 2.74 -13.24 19.82
C LYS A 326 1.45 -13.26 20.66
N GLY A 327 0.56 -14.21 20.36
CA GLY A 327 -0.71 -14.38 21.08
C GLY A 327 -1.84 -13.43 20.67
N SER A 328 -1.68 -12.64 19.60
CA SER A 328 -2.74 -11.74 19.13
C SER A 328 -3.99 -12.50 18.68
N ILE A 329 -5.16 -12.10 19.21
CA ILE A 329 -6.46 -12.62 18.79
C ILE A 329 -6.97 -12.01 17.48
N ARG A 330 -6.40 -10.87 17.06
CA ARG A 330 -6.84 -10.12 15.87
C ARG A 330 -7.00 -10.98 14.60
N PRO A 331 -6.00 -11.75 14.14
CA PRO A 331 -6.15 -12.55 12.93
C PRO A 331 -7.30 -13.55 13.00
N TRP A 332 -7.57 -14.10 14.19
CA TRP A 332 -8.67 -15.05 14.38
C TRP A 332 -10.03 -14.37 14.35
N VAL A 333 -10.12 -13.17 14.93
CA VAL A 333 -11.34 -12.35 14.85
C VAL A 333 -11.68 -12.01 13.40
N LEU A 334 -10.69 -11.62 12.59
CA LEU A 334 -10.90 -11.31 11.16
C LEU A 334 -11.36 -12.55 10.36
N VAL A 335 -10.75 -13.71 10.61
CA VAL A 335 -11.18 -14.98 9.98
C VAL A 335 -12.63 -15.32 10.34
N VAL A 336 -13.01 -15.16 11.61
CA VAL A 336 -14.38 -15.43 12.07
C VAL A 336 -15.36 -14.40 11.53
N ALA A 337 -14.97 -13.11 11.49
CA ALA A 337 -15.80 -12.05 10.94
C ALA A 337 -16.12 -12.31 9.47
N PHE A 338 -15.11 -12.56 8.63
CA PHE A 338 -15.31 -13.00 7.25
C PHE A 338 -16.19 -14.26 7.16
N GLY A 339 -15.85 -15.30 7.93
CA GLY A 339 -16.52 -16.60 7.83
C GLY A 339 -17.99 -16.60 8.23
N THR A 340 -18.38 -15.73 9.16
CA THR A 340 -19.76 -15.65 9.69
C THR A 340 -20.64 -14.66 8.94
N THR A 341 -20.07 -13.75 8.16
CA THR A 341 -20.83 -12.65 7.54
C THR A 341 -21.83 -13.13 6.48
N ALA A 342 -21.43 -14.03 5.58
CA ALA A 342 -22.36 -14.63 4.61
C ALA A 342 -23.45 -15.48 5.29
N PRO A 343 -23.14 -16.34 6.29
CA PRO A 343 -24.15 -17.04 7.08
C PRO A 343 -25.12 -16.11 7.83
N ILE A 344 -24.65 -14.98 8.35
CA ILE A 344 -25.52 -13.96 8.96
C ILE A 344 -26.46 -13.38 7.89
N GLY A 345 -25.94 -13.06 6.70
CA GLY A 345 -26.75 -12.65 5.56
C GLY A 345 -27.80 -13.69 5.16
N GLN A 346 -27.42 -14.97 5.11
CA GLN A 346 -28.35 -16.08 4.87
C GLN A 346 -29.43 -16.17 5.94
N ALA A 347 -29.06 -16.07 7.22
CA ALA A 347 -30.01 -16.11 8.33
C ALA A 347 -31.02 -14.94 8.26
N ILE A 348 -30.53 -13.73 7.98
CA ILE A 348 -31.37 -12.55 7.78
C ILE A 348 -32.34 -12.79 6.62
N GLY A 349 -31.82 -13.22 5.47
CA GLY A 349 -32.65 -13.42 4.29
C GLY A 349 -33.66 -14.58 4.47
N LEU A 350 -33.30 -15.66 5.17
CA LEU A 350 -34.25 -16.72 5.57
C LEU A 350 -35.39 -16.17 6.44
N ALA A 351 -35.08 -15.27 7.37
CA ALA A 351 -36.03 -14.65 8.28
C ALA A 351 -36.94 -13.63 7.55
N THR A 352 -36.39 -12.88 6.59
CA THR A 352 -37.12 -11.85 5.85
C THR A 352 -37.70 -12.33 4.52
N ARG A 353 -37.54 -13.61 4.15
CA ARG A 353 -37.91 -14.15 2.81
C ARG A 353 -39.36 -13.90 2.38
N ASN A 354 -40.27 -13.77 3.33
CA ASN A 354 -41.69 -13.54 3.06
C ASN A 354 -42.05 -12.05 2.94
N THR A 355 -41.15 -11.16 3.34
CA THR A 355 -41.40 -9.71 3.48
C THR A 355 -40.44 -8.84 2.66
N TYR A 356 -39.25 -9.35 2.33
CA TYR A 356 -38.24 -8.67 1.53
C TYR A 356 -38.30 -9.15 0.08
N ASP A 357 -38.53 -8.20 -0.83
CA ASP A 357 -38.47 -8.44 -2.28
C ASP A 357 -37.15 -7.84 -2.82
N PRO A 358 -36.18 -8.67 -3.25
CA PRO A 358 -34.90 -8.19 -3.79
C PRO A 358 -35.06 -7.35 -5.07
N ASP A 359 -36.14 -7.59 -5.82
CA ASP A 359 -36.44 -6.88 -7.07
C ASP A 359 -37.20 -5.57 -6.83
N SER A 360 -37.48 -5.22 -5.58
CA SER A 360 -38.05 -3.92 -5.21
C SER A 360 -37.08 -2.78 -5.55
N ALA A 361 -37.62 -1.59 -5.83
CA ALA A 361 -36.80 -0.42 -6.16
C ALA A 361 -35.75 -0.11 -5.08
N PHE A 362 -36.14 -0.24 -3.81
CA PHE A 362 -35.26 -0.03 -2.67
C PHE A 362 -34.17 -1.11 -2.57
N GLY A 363 -34.53 -2.38 -2.77
CA GLY A 363 -33.58 -3.49 -2.79
C GLY A 363 -32.52 -3.33 -3.88
N LEU A 364 -32.95 -3.06 -5.11
CA LEU A 364 -32.07 -2.82 -6.25
C LEU A 364 -31.10 -1.65 -6.01
N ILE A 365 -31.61 -0.53 -5.50
CA ILE A 365 -30.77 0.65 -5.20
C ILE A 365 -29.74 0.32 -4.10
N ILE A 366 -30.15 -0.29 -2.99
CA ILE A 366 -29.23 -0.60 -1.89
C ILE A 366 -28.16 -1.59 -2.34
N VAL A 367 -28.55 -2.74 -2.89
CA VAL A 367 -27.59 -3.77 -3.30
C VAL A 367 -26.64 -3.21 -4.35
N GLY A 368 -27.16 -2.43 -5.31
CA GLY A 368 -26.36 -1.83 -6.35
C GLY A 368 -25.36 -0.78 -5.84
N VAL A 369 -25.77 0.12 -4.94
CA VAL A 369 -24.88 1.13 -4.34
C VAL A 369 -23.80 0.47 -3.49
N PHE A 370 -24.16 -0.46 -2.61
CA PHE A 370 -23.18 -1.13 -1.74
C PHE A 370 -22.19 -1.98 -2.54
N ASN A 371 -22.63 -2.67 -3.60
CA ASN A 371 -21.72 -3.39 -4.48
C ASN A 371 -20.81 -2.44 -5.29
N ALA A 372 -21.29 -1.27 -5.73
CA ALA A 372 -20.45 -0.27 -6.38
C ALA A 372 -19.37 0.26 -5.43
N ILE A 373 -19.75 0.61 -4.19
CA ILE A 373 -18.80 1.04 -3.16
C ILE A 373 -17.77 -0.05 -2.91
N SER A 374 -18.23 -1.27 -2.60
CA SER A 374 -17.38 -2.43 -2.28
C SER A 374 -16.43 -2.78 -3.43
N SER A 375 -16.92 -2.72 -4.67
CA SER A 375 -16.10 -2.87 -5.88
C SER A 375 -14.95 -1.88 -5.89
N GLY A 376 -15.21 -0.59 -5.63
CA GLY A 376 -14.17 0.42 -5.63
C GLY A 376 -13.16 0.21 -4.51
N LEU A 377 -13.62 -0.14 -3.31
CA LEU A 377 -12.73 -0.44 -2.18
C LEU A 377 -11.79 -1.61 -2.52
N LEU A 378 -12.35 -2.70 -3.05
CA LEU A 378 -11.60 -3.89 -3.41
C LEU A 378 -10.69 -3.68 -4.62
N LEU A 379 -11.11 -2.88 -5.60
CA LEU A 379 -10.28 -2.57 -6.76
C LEU A 379 -9.02 -1.82 -6.35
N TYR A 380 -9.19 -0.79 -5.51
CA TYR A 380 -8.08 -0.01 -4.98
C TYR A 380 -7.14 -0.91 -4.18
N ALA A 381 -7.66 -1.67 -3.21
CA ALA A 381 -6.84 -2.54 -2.40
C ALA A 381 -6.12 -3.61 -3.24
N ALA A 382 -6.82 -4.26 -4.18
CA ALA A 382 -6.24 -5.35 -4.97
C ALA A 382 -5.20 -4.85 -6.00
N LEU A 383 -5.42 -3.70 -6.64
CA LEU A 383 -4.49 -3.18 -7.64
C LEU A 383 -3.34 -2.37 -7.02
N VAL A 384 -3.64 -1.48 -6.07
CA VAL A 384 -2.67 -0.57 -5.46
C VAL A 384 -1.94 -1.26 -4.31
N ASP A 385 -2.66 -1.72 -3.28
CA ASP A 385 -2.03 -2.27 -2.08
C ASP A 385 -1.44 -3.67 -2.27
N LEU A 386 -2.00 -4.47 -3.18
CA LEU A 386 -1.57 -5.85 -3.38
C LEU A 386 -0.74 -6.02 -4.65
N LEU A 387 -1.29 -5.72 -5.83
CA LEU A 387 -0.62 -6.03 -7.10
C LEU A 387 0.61 -5.13 -7.33
N ALA A 388 0.47 -3.82 -7.17
CA ALA A 388 1.59 -2.90 -7.36
C ALA A 388 2.67 -3.14 -6.29
N GLU A 389 2.30 -3.27 -5.02
CA GLU A 389 3.25 -3.55 -3.94
C GLU A 389 3.97 -4.90 -4.12
N ASP A 390 3.27 -5.96 -4.53
CA ASP A 390 3.88 -7.29 -4.68
C ASP A 390 4.84 -7.43 -5.87
N PHE A 391 4.72 -6.59 -6.91
CA PHE A 391 5.47 -6.76 -8.17
C PHE A 391 6.34 -5.56 -8.55
N LEU A 392 5.89 -4.35 -8.23
CA LEU A 392 6.49 -3.08 -8.65
C LEU A 392 7.27 -2.38 -7.53
N SER A 393 7.13 -2.81 -6.27
CA SER A 393 7.92 -2.27 -5.16
C SER A 393 9.42 -2.54 -5.32
N GLU A 394 10.24 -1.65 -4.76
CA GLU A 394 11.70 -1.81 -4.74
C GLU A 394 12.12 -3.09 -4.01
N GLU A 395 11.40 -3.46 -2.96
CA GLU A 395 11.62 -4.69 -2.22
C GLU A 395 11.36 -5.93 -3.09
N ALA A 396 10.27 -5.95 -3.86
CA ALA A 396 9.99 -7.03 -4.81
C ALA A 396 11.06 -7.11 -5.91
N ASN A 397 11.58 -5.98 -6.40
CA ASN A 397 12.67 -5.94 -7.36
C ASN A 397 14.00 -6.48 -6.81
N ARG A 398 14.24 -6.32 -5.51
CA ARG A 398 15.47 -6.80 -4.84
C ARG A 398 15.39 -8.28 -4.48
N ILE A 399 14.21 -8.79 -4.10
CA ILE A 399 14.04 -10.14 -3.56
C ILE A 399 13.67 -11.17 -4.64
N LEU A 400 12.83 -10.84 -5.63
CA LEU A 400 12.32 -11.82 -6.59
C LEU A 400 13.15 -11.90 -7.86
N SER A 401 13.51 -13.13 -8.26
CA SER A 401 14.07 -13.41 -9.58
C SER A 401 13.02 -13.22 -10.68
N LYS A 402 13.46 -13.00 -11.93
CA LYS A 402 12.57 -12.91 -13.10
C LYS A 402 11.65 -14.14 -13.22
N LYS A 403 12.17 -15.34 -12.92
CA LYS A 403 11.39 -16.59 -12.95
C LYS A 403 10.27 -16.57 -11.91
N ASP A 404 10.59 -16.17 -10.68
CA ASP A 404 9.62 -16.11 -9.58
C ASP A 404 8.51 -15.09 -9.86
N LYS A 405 8.84 -13.95 -10.47
CA LYS A 405 7.85 -12.95 -10.91
C LYS A 405 6.89 -13.52 -11.95
N ILE A 406 7.39 -14.25 -12.94
CA ILE A 406 6.53 -14.90 -13.95
C ILE A 406 5.63 -15.94 -13.27
N THR A 407 6.18 -16.79 -12.40
CA THR A 407 5.39 -17.80 -11.69
C THR A 407 4.34 -17.16 -10.77
N ALA A 408 4.68 -16.09 -10.04
CA ALA A 408 3.72 -15.32 -9.25
C ALA A 408 2.59 -14.75 -10.11
N PHE A 409 2.94 -14.17 -11.26
CA PHE A 409 1.95 -13.62 -12.18
C PHE A 409 1.04 -14.69 -12.77
N CYS A 410 1.58 -15.88 -13.09
CA CYS A 410 0.75 -17.03 -13.49
C CYS A 410 -0.24 -17.43 -12.39
N TYR A 411 0.14 -17.40 -11.11
CA TYR A 411 -0.79 -17.66 -10.01
C TYR A 411 -1.86 -16.57 -9.90
N VAL A 412 -1.52 -15.29 -10.10
CA VAL A 412 -2.52 -14.19 -10.16
C VAL A 412 -3.53 -14.45 -11.28
N LEU A 413 -3.06 -14.78 -12.48
CA LEU A 413 -3.95 -15.09 -13.61
C LEU A 413 -4.81 -16.32 -13.34
N ALA A 414 -4.26 -17.37 -12.72
CA ALA A 414 -5.01 -18.55 -12.35
C ALA A 414 -6.11 -18.24 -11.32
N GLY A 415 -5.83 -17.38 -10.33
CA GLY A 415 -6.82 -16.90 -9.37
C GLY A 415 -7.94 -16.11 -10.01
N ALA A 416 -7.58 -15.17 -10.90
CA ALA A 416 -8.56 -14.36 -11.63
C ALA A 416 -9.43 -15.21 -12.57
N ALA A 417 -8.84 -16.18 -13.27
CA ALA A 417 -9.57 -17.11 -14.13
C ALA A 417 -10.49 -18.03 -13.31
N GLY A 418 -10.00 -18.58 -12.21
CA GLY A 418 -10.79 -19.44 -11.32
C GLY A 418 -12.01 -18.71 -10.77
N MET A 419 -11.81 -17.48 -10.26
CA MET A 419 -12.91 -16.67 -9.73
C MET A 419 -13.89 -16.23 -10.83
N SER A 420 -13.40 -15.86 -12.01
CA SER A 420 -14.27 -15.52 -13.16
C SER A 420 -15.14 -16.70 -13.60
N ILE A 421 -14.58 -17.92 -13.64
CA ILE A 421 -15.34 -19.13 -13.99
C ILE A 421 -16.43 -19.40 -12.96
N VAL A 422 -16.10 -19.29 -11.67
CA VAL A 422 -17.08 -19.47 -10.59
C VAL A 422 -18.19 -18.41 -10.69
N GLY A 423 -17.83 -17.15 -10.96
CA GLY A 423 -18.77 -16.04 -11.14
C GLY A 423 -19.71 -16.16 -12.35
N ILE A 424 -19.52 -17.13 -13.26
CA ILE A 424 -20.51 -17.43 -14.29
C ILE A 424 -21.73 -18.15 -13.69
N PHE A 425 -21.51 -18.92 -12.61
CA PHE A 425 -22.52 -19.77 -11.99
C PHE A 425 -23.01 -19.23 -10.63
N ALA A 426 -22.27 -18.29 -10.05
CA ALA A 426 -22.58 -17.57 -8.81
C ALA A 426 -23.16 -16.20 -9.12
#